data_AF-A0AAE4ZWQ6-F1
#
_entry.id   AF-A0AAE4ZWQ6-F1
#
_cell.length_a   1.000
_cell.length_b   1.000
_cell.length_c   1.000
_cell.angle_alpha   90.00
_cell.angle_beta   90.00
_cell.angle_gamma   90.00
#
_symmetry.space_group_name_H-M   'P 1'
#
loop_
_entity.id
_entity.type
_entity.pdbx_description
1 polymer ?
#
loop_
_entity_poly.entity_id
_entity_poly.type
_entity_poly.pdbx_seq_one_letter_code
_entity_poly.pdbx_strand_id
1 'polypeptide(L)'
;NTVLQRVLAEAMEIAGPPEFAEEDYDFAREIAKTFPPGQSEAHLKDETLPEEMKEKLAGKVLNDVVLGHLPVPRDSRGSTDVGDVSWCVPTEQFTMACTALGTPGHSWQYTAQSGMRIGHAGMIAAARTLVQAGLQLMTSPETLEKAKAEFTKRLGGKRYVSPLAPDMKLPFHQFSK
;
A
#
# COMPACT_ATOMS: atom_id res chain seq x y z
N ASN A 1 12.88 -3.09 1.96
CA ASN A 1 14.19 -3.23 1.26
C ASN A 1 14.45 -1.89 0.59
N THR A 2 15.49 -1.14 0.99
CA THR A 2 15.65 0.26 0.54
C THR A 2 15.93 0.38 -0.95
N VAL A 3 16.58 -0.61 -1.57
CA VAL A 3 16.72 -0.64 -3.03
C VAL A 3 15.37 -0.77 -3.73
N LEU A 4 14.52 -1.71 -3.28
CA LEU A 4 13.18 -1.89 -3.86
C LEU A 4 12.24 -0.71 -3.55
N GLN A 5 12.38 -0.08 -2.38
CA GLN A 5 11.63 1.11 -2.01
C GLN A 5 11.88 2.24 -3.01
N ARG A 6 13.15 2.46 -3.39
CA ARG A 6 13.50 3.46 -4.41
C ARG A 6 12.94 3.11 -5.78
N VAL A 7 13.04 1.84 -6.19
CA VAL A 7 12.45 1.35 -7.45
C VAL A 7 10.95 1.64 -7.50
N LEU A 8 10.21 1.33 -6.42
CA LEU A 8 8.77 1.60 -6.36
C LEU A 8 8.45 3.10 -6.33
N ALA A 9 9.27 3.91 -5.64
CA ALA A 9 9.10 5.36 -5.61
C ALA A 9 9.28 5.96 -7.01
N GLU A 10 10.37 5.63 -7.70
CA GLU A 10 10.63 6.08 -9.07
C GLU A 10 9.54 5.61 -10.04
N ALA A 11 9.11 4.34 -9.91
CA ALA A 11 8.04 3.78 -10.72
C ALA A 11 6.71 4.49 -10.49
N MET A 12 6.40 4.90 -9.27
CA MET A 12 5.17 5.63 -8.93
C MET A 12 5.20 7.07 -9.48
N GLU A 13 6.34 7.75 -9.43
CA GLU A 13 6.51 9.06 -10.06
C GLU A 13 6.30 8.99 -11.58
N ILE A 14 6.79 7.94 -12.24
CA ILE A 14 6.56 7.72 -13.67
C ILE A 14 5.10 7.35 -13.97
N ALA A 15 4.51 6.47 -13.15
CA ALA A 15 3.14 6.00 -13.35
C ALA A 15 2.12 7.11 -13.12
N GLY A 16 2.38 8.01 -12.18
CA GLY A 16 1.47 9.05 -11.74
C GLY A 16 0.40 8.55 -10.74
N PRO A 17 -0.38 9.49 -10.18
CA PRO A 17 -1.48 9.17 -9.29
C PRO A 17 -2.68 8.59 -10.07
N PRO A 18 -3.72 8.09 -9.38
CA PRO A 18 -4.96 7.69 -10.03
C PRO A 18 -5.64 8.85 -10.77
N GLU A 19 -6.16 8.54 -11.96
CA GLU A 19 -6.92 9.49 -12.78
C GLU A 19 -8.40 9.40 -12.39
N PHE A 20 -8.85 10.27 -11.48
CA PHE A 20 -10.23 10.36 -11.05
C PHE A 20 -11.05 11.29 -11.95
N ALA A 21 -12.29 10.90 -12.24
CA ALA A 21 -13.27 11.75 -12.91
C ALA A 21 -14.09 12.56 -11.88
N GLU A 22 -14.82 13.59 -12.32
CA GLU A 22 -15.63 14.43 -11.43
C GLU A 22 -16.64 13.62 -10.60
N GLU A 23 -17.24 12.60 -11.22
CA GLU A 23 -18.18 11.69 -10.56
C GLU A 23 -17.53 10.88 -9.42
N ASP A 24 -16.23 10.59 -9.53
CA ASP A 24 -15.50 9.90 -8.46
C ASP A 24 -15.35 10.81 -7.23
N TYR A 25 -15.12 12.11 -7.45
CA TYR A 25 -15.09 13.09 -6.36
C TYR A 25 -16.46 13.30 -5.72
N ASP A 26 -17.54 13.33 -6.51
CA ASP A 26 -18.91 13.39 -5.99
C ASP A 26 -19.24 12.18 -5.13
N PHE A 27 -18.97 10.98 -5.65
CA PHE A 27 -19.19 9.74 -4.90
C PHE A 27 -18.34 9.69 -3.62
N ALA A 28 -17.07 10.09 -3.69
CA ALA A 28 -16.19 10.15 -2.53
C ALA A 28 -16.72 11.13 -1.46
N ARG A 29 -17.28 12.29 -1.85
CA ARG A 29 -17.94 13.23 -0.93
C ARG A 29 -19.16 12.62 -0.27
N GLU A 30 -20.01 11.90 -0.99
CA GLU A 30 -21.19 11.25 -0.40
C GLU A 30 -20.79 10.14 0.58
N ILE A 31 -19.80 9.31 0.22
CA ILE A 31 -19.27 8.28 1.11
C ILE A 31 -18.66 8.90 2.38
N ALA A 32 -17.91 10.00 2.25
CA ALA A 32 -17.27 10.67 3.38
C ALA A 32 -18.26 11.22 4.42
N LYS A 33 -19.49 11.58 4.02
CA LYS A 33 -20.56 11.98 4.97
C LYS A 33 -20.96 10.86 5.93
N THR A 34 -20.68 9.61 5.58
CA THR A 34 -21.01 8.43 6.42
C THR A 34 -19.89 8.06 7.39
N PHE A 35 -18.76 8.77 7.37
CA PHE A 35 -17.65 8.48 8.25
C PHE A 35 -17.96 8.91 9.69
N PRO A 36 -17.41 8.20 10.69
CA PRO A 36 -17.46 8.66 12.08
C PRO A 36 -16.87 10.09 12.22
N PRO A 37 -17.33 10.89 13.19
CA PRO A 37 -16.79 12.24 13.42
C PRO A 37 -15.26 12.25 13.59
N GLY A 38 -14.58 13.14 12.87
CA GLY A 38 -13.12 13.29 12.91
C GLY A 38 -12.32 12.26 12.11
N GLN A 39 -13.01 11.33 11.45
CA GLN A 39 -12.38 10.26 10.66
C GLN A 39 -11.77 10.80 9.35
N SER A 40 -12.45 11.73 8.67
CA SER A 40 -11.95 12.35 7.43
C SER A 40 -10.61 13.05 7.65
N GLU A 41 -10.43 13.68 8.81
CA GLU A 41 -9.21 14.43 9.18
C GLU A 41 -8.18 13.55 9.91
N ALA A 42 -8.47 12.28 10.18
CA ALA A 42 -7.60 11.41 10.96
C ALA A 42 -6.20 11.27 10.33
N HIS A 43 -6.13 11.27 8.99
CA HIS A 43 -4.87 11.20 8.26
C HIS A 43 -3.98 12.44 8.47
N LEU A 44 -4.56 13.62 8.73
CA LEU A 44 -3.80 14.85 9.03
C LEU A 44 -3.21 14.84 10.44
N LYS A 45 -3.77 14.01 11.34
CA LYS A 45 -3.26 13.80 12.70
C LYS A 45 -2.18 12.71 12.78
N ASP A 46 -1.87 12.07 11.66
CA ASP A 46 -0.81 11.07 11.60
C ASP A 46 0.56 11.74 11.77
N GLU A 47 1.18 11.57 12.93
CA GLU A 47 2.50 12.12 13.24
C GLU A 47 3.63 11.51 12.39
N THR A 48 3.37 10.36 11.76
CA THR A 48 4.35 9.73 10.85
C THR A 48 4.34 10.35 9.45
N LEU A 49 3.32 11.15 9.12
CA LEU A 49 3.20 11.83 7.85
C LEU A 49 3.86 13.23 7.94
N PRO A 50 4.85 13.54 7.08
CA PRO A 50 5.47 14.88 7.04
C PRO A 50 4.45 15.99 6.76
N GLU A 51 4.70 17.19 7.30
CA GLU A 51 3.81 18.35 7.11
C GLU A 51 3.61 18.71 5.64
N GLU A 52 4.65 18.64 4.80
CA GLU A 52 4.53 18.87 3.35
C GLU A 52 3.54 17.88 2.69
N MET A 53 3.51 16.62 3.13
CA MET A 53 2.56 15.63 2.63
C MET A 53 1.15 15.90 3.14
N LYS A 54 1.00 16.37 4.40
CA LYS A 54 -0.30 16.79 4.94
C LYS A 54 -0.86 17.99 4.18
N GLU A 55 -0.03 18.98 3.87
CA GLU A 55 -0.42 20.15 3.07
C GLU A 55 -0.93 19.73 1.68
N LYS A 56 -0.26 18.77 1.03
CA LYS A 56 -0.71 18.21 -0.26
C LYS A 56 -2.08 17.53 -0.18
N LEU A 57 -2.43 16.97 0.98
CA LEU A 57 -3.71 16.27 1.20
C LEU A 57 -4.81 17.17 1.81
N ALA A 58 -4.43 18.30 2.40
CA ALA A 58 -5.36 19.15 3.14
C ALA A 58 -6.51 19.62 2.25
N GLY A 59 -7.74 19.41 2.72
CA GLY A 59 -8.97 19.80 1.99
C GLY A 59 -9.34 18.87 0.82
N LYS A 60 -8.56 17.82 0.53
CA LYS A 60 -8.89 16.84 -0.50
C LYS A 60 -9.77 15.72 0.06
N VAL A 61 -10.69 15.24 -0.78
CA VAL A 61 -11.49 14.03 -0.50
C VAL A 61 -10.89 12.78 -1.14
N LEU A 62 -10.06 12.95 -2.18
CA LEU A 62 -9.30 11.90 -2.85
C LEU A 62 -7.84 12.32 -2.95
N ASN A 63 -6.92 11.36 -2.81
CA ASN A 63 -5.51 11.61 -3.07
C ASN A 63 -5.20 11.39 -4.55
N ASP A 64 -5.06 12.50 -5.27
CA ASP A 64 -4.74 12.59 -6.69
C ASP A 64 -3.29 13.09 -6.92
N VAL A 65 -2.41 12.92 -5.93
CA VAL A 65 -1.00 13.29 -6.02
C VAL A 65 -0.08 12.16 -5.52
N VAL A 66 1.12 12.08 -6.10
CA VAL A 66 2.17 11.20 -5.57
C VAL A 66 2.80 11.88 -4.36
N LEU A 67 2.72 11.24 -3.19
CA LEU A 67 3.28 11.77 -1.95
C LEU A 67 4.77 11.46 -1.79
N GLY A 68 5.29 10.50 -2.54
CA GLY A 68 6.66 10.00 -2.40
C GLY A 68 6.79 8.97 -1.26
N HIS A 69 8.00 8.83 -0.73
CA HIS A 69 8.28 7.88 0.36
C HIS A 69 8.37 8.58 1.71
N LEU A 70 7.93 7.89 2.77
CA LEU A 70 8.11 8.39 4.13
C LEU A 70 9.59 8.45 4.51
N PRO A 71 10.03 9.45 5.29
CA PRO A 71 11.43 9.59 5.72
C PRO A 71 11.83 8.56 6.78
N VAL A 72 10.84 8.01 7.51
CA VAL A 72 11.04 6.98 8.54
C VAL A 72 10.20 5.76 8.17
N PRO A 73 10.75 4.53 8.30
CA PRO A 73 9.96 3.32 8.12
C PRO A 73 8.76 3.33 9.06
N ARG A 74 7.56 3.25 8.49
CA ARG A 74 6.34 3.09 9.27
C ARG A 74 6.23 1.65 9.71
N ASP A 75 6.06 1.42 11.01
CA ASP A 75 5.73 0.10 11.51
C ASP A 75 4.28 -0.23 11.15
N SER A 76 4.10 -0.97 10.07
CA SER A 76 2.80 -1.45 9.63
C SER A 76 2.31 -2.50 10.64
N ARG A 77 1.38 -2.11 11.52
CA ARG A 77 0.66 -3.04 12.41
C ARG A 77 -0.34 -3.95 11.68
N GLY A 78 -0.23 -4.07 10.36
CA GLY A 78 -1.06 -4.94 9.53
C GLY A 78 -0.70 -6.42 9.69
N SER A 79 -1.69 -7.30 9.49
CA SER A 79 -1.50 -8.75 9.45
C SER A 79 -1.65 -9.23 8.01
N THR A 80 -0.56 -9.74 7.42
CA THR A 80 -0.52 -10.21 6.03
C THR A 80 0.51 -11.34 5.87
N ASP A 81 0.19 -12.29 5.00
CA ASP A 81 1.08 -13.36 4.54
C ASP A 81 2.33 -12.86 3.80
N VAL A 82 2.31 -11.62 3.28
CA VAL A 82 3.48 -10.94 2.71
C VAL A 82 4.61 -10.85 3.74
N GLY A 83 4.30 -10.79 5.04
CA GLY A 83 5.28 -10.87 6.11
C GLY A 83 6.16 -12.11 6.01
N ASP A 84 5.56 -13.28 5.75
CA ASP A 84 6.27 -14.55 5.62
C ASP A 84 7.07 -14.61 4.32
N VAL A 85 6.49 -14.14 3.20
CA VAL A 85 7.19 -14.02 1.92
C VAL A 85 8.43 -13.14 2.03
N SER A 86 8.34 -12.05 2.82
CA SER A 86 9.43 -11.10 3.02
C SER A 86 10.66 -11.67 3.74
N TRP A 87 10.56 -12.85 4.35
CA TRP A 87 11.72 -13.59 4.88
C TRP A 87 12.41 -14.48 3.84
N CYS A 88 11.74 -14.78 2.73
CA CYS A 88 12.20 -15.71 1.71
C CYS A 88 12.80 -15.00 0.50
N VAL A 89 12.27 -13.82 0.15
CA VAL A 89 12.72 -13.06 -1.02
C VAL A 89 12.74 -11.55 -0.74
N PRO A 90 13.60 -10.77 -1.44
CA PRO A 90 13.52 -9.31 -1.40
C PRO A 90 12.09 -8.84 -1.69
N THR A 91 11.49 -8.13 -0.74
CA THR A 91 10.09 -7.72 -0.77
C THR A 91 9.97 -6.25 -0.41
N GLU A 92 9.04 -5.56 -1.06
CA GLU A 92 8.60 -4.20 -0.74
C GLU A 92 7.13 -4.02 -1.11
N GLN A 93 6.46 -3.08 -0.45
CA GLN A 93 5.04 -2.79 -0.65
C GLN A 93 4.85 -1.29 -0.89
N PHE A 94 3.73 -0.93 -1.51
CA PHE A 94 3.29 0.46 -1.65
C PHE A 94 1.77 0.55 -1.47
N THR A 95 1.28 1.75 -1.25
CA THR A 95 -0.16 2.04 -1.17
C THR A 95 -0.59 2.88 -2.37
N MET A 96 -1.83 2.69 -2.82
CA MET A 96 -2.43 3.48 -3.90
C MET A 96 -3.82 3.94 -3.46
N ALA A 97 -4.21 5.14 -3.87
CA ALA A 97 -5.52 5.69 -3.54
C ALA A 97 -6.62 4.98 -4.35
N CYS A 98 -7.34 4.07 -3.69
CA CYS A 98 -8.50 3.36 -4.25
C CYS A 98 -9.81 3.73 -3.52
N THR A 99 -9.73 4.61 -2.52
CA THR A 99 -10.84 5.03 -1.67
C THR A 99 -10.66 6.50 -1.27
N ALA A 100 -11.75 7.13 -0.82
CA ALA A 100 -11.77 8.47 -0.25
C ALA A 100 -10.83 8.54 0.97
N LEU A 101 -10.15 9.69 1.10
CA LEU A 101 -9.26 9.97 2.22
C LEU A 101 -10.02 9.81 3.55
N GLY A 102 -9.39 9.09 4.48
CA GLY A 102 -10.00 8.78 5.78
C GLY A 102 -10.95 7.59 5.80
N THR A 103 -11.24 6.92 4.67
CA THR A 103 -12.10 5.73 4.68
C THR A 103 -11.63 4.69 5.72
N PRO A 104 -12.48 4.30 6.70
CA PRO A 104 -12.10 3.28 7.68
C PRO A 104 -11.80 1.94 7.00
N GLY A 105 -10.70 1.28 7.38
CA GLY A 105 -10.42 -0.10 6.98
C GLY A 105 -11.49 -1.07 7.52
N HIS A 106 -11.66 -2.20 6.84
CA HIS A 106 -12.64 -3.25 7.21
C HIS A 106 -14.08 -2.73 7.38
N SER A 107 -14.47 -1.76 6.57
CA SER A 107 -15.79 -1.12 6.63
C SER A 107 -16.59 -1.37 5.36
N TRP A 108 -17.92 -1.20 5.45
CA TRP A 108 -18.79 -1.26 4.28
C TRP A 108 -18.46 -0.12 3.32
N GLN A 109 -18.02 1.05 3.81
CA GLN A 109 -17.58 2.18 3.00
C GLN A 109 -16.38 1.79 2.14
N TYR A 110 -15.42 1.03 2.69
CA TYR A 110 -14.27 0.54 1.94
C TYR A 110 -14.74 -0.38 0.80
N THR A 111 -15.60 -1.34 1.12
CA THR A 111 -16.13 -2.32 0.15
C THR A 111 -16.96 -1.64 -0.96
N ALA A 112 -17.78 -0.65 -0.60
CA ALA A 112 -18.61 0.09 -1.53
C ALA A 112 -17.81 0.87 -2.58
N GLN A 113 -16.58 1.26 -2.26
CA GLN A 113 -15.69 1.99 -3.17
C GLN A 113 -14.86 1.07 -4.06
N SER A 114 -14.46 -0.11 -3.55
CA SER A 114 -13.58 -1.04 -4.27
C SER A 114 -14.12 -1.53 -5.63
N GLY A 115 -15.44 -1.68 -5.75
CA GLY A 115 -16.10 -2.11 -6.99
C GLY A 115 -16.50 -0.97 -7.95
N MET A 116 -16.17 0.27 -7.60
CA MET A 116 -16.58 1.48 -8.32
C MET A 116 -15.41 2.06 -9.13
N ARG A 117 -15.71 3.06 -9.97
CA ARG A 117 -14.70 3.73 -10.81
C ARG A 117 -13.50 4.25 -10.01
N ILE A 118 -13.72 4.90 -8.87
CA ILE A 118 -12.70 5.25 -7.88
C ILE A 118 -11.73 4.09 -7.56
N GLY A 119 -12.24 2.91 -7.23
CA GLY A 119 -11.43 1.73 -6.93
C GLY A 119 -10.66 1.23 -8.16
N HIS A 120 -11.32 1.23 -9.32
CA HIS A 120 -10.68 0.85 -10.59
C HIS A 120 -9.59 1.83 -11.04
N ALA A 121 -9.78 3.14 -10.87
CA ALA A 121 -8.78 4.16 -11.19
C ALA A 121 -7.51 3.95 -10.36
N GLY A 122 -7.68 3.72 -9.04
CA GLY A 122 -6.58 3.35 -8.15
C GLY A 122 -5.89 2.05 -8.56
N MET A 123 -6.67 1.02 -8.90
CA MET A 123 -6.13 -0.26 -9.39
C MET A 123 -5.29 -0.11 -10.66
N ILE A 124 -5.74 0.69 -11.63
CA ILE A 124 -5.00 0.94 -12.87
C ILE A 124 -3.70 1.69 -12.61
N ALA A 125 -3.71 2.71 -11.74
CA ALA A 125 -2.49 3.40 -11.34
C ALA A 125 -1.51 2.45 -10.62
N ALA A 126 -2.00 1.61 -9.70
CA ALA A 126 -1.18 0.60 -9.03
C ALA A 126 -0.55 -0.40 -10.03
N ALA A 127 -1.32 -0.85 -11.02
CA ALA A 127 -0.83 -1.73 -12.07
C ALA A 127 0.27 -1.06 -12.91
N ARG A 128 0.09 0.22 -13.28
CA ARG A 128 1.13 1.02 -13.98
C ARG A 128 2.41 1.10 -13.15
N THR A 129 2.32 1.38 -11.85
CA THR A 129 3.47 1.40 -10.94
C THR A 129 4.19 0.04 -10.90
N LEU A 130 3.45 -1.06 -10.75
CA LEU A 130 4.03 -2.41 -10.74
C LEU A 130 4.73 -2.76 -12.06
N VAL A 131 4.14 -2.39 -13.20
CA VAL A 131 4.74 -2.61 -14.52
C VAL A 131 6.05 -1.83 -14.66
N GLN A 132 6.07 -0.54 -14.26
CA GLN A 132 7.29 0.27 -14.32
C GLN A 132 8.40 -0.28 -13.41
N ALA A 133 8.06 -0.65 -12.17
CA ALA A 133 9.00 -1.27 -11.23
C ALA A 133 9.55 -2.60 -11.75
N GLY A 134 8.66 -3.45 -12.29
CA GLY A 134 9.02 -4.73 -12.89
C GLY A 134 9.98 -4.55 -14.08
N LEU A 135 9.66 -3.61 -14.98
CA LEU A 135 10.53 -3.28 -16.11
C LEU A 135 11.92 -2.84 -15.63
N GLN A 136 12.00 -1.91 -14.68
CA GLN A 136 13.26 -1.43 -14.13
C GLN A 136 14.12 -2.56 -13.53
N LEU A 137 13.48 -3.50 -12.81
CA LEU A 137 14.18 -4.66 -12.24
C LEU A 137 14.63 -5.66 -13.31
N MET A 138 13.83 -5.86 -14.36
CA MET A 138 14.17 -6.75 -15.47
C MET A 138 15.30 -6.19 -16.35
N THR A 139 15.41 -4.88 -16.50
CA THR A 139 16.41 -4.23 -17.36
C THR A 139 17.63 -3.71 -16.60
N SER A 140 17.65 -3.80 -15.26
CA SER A 140 18.79 -3.40 -14.43
C SER A 140 19.28 -4.54 -13.53
N PRO A 141 20.15 -5.43 -14.06
CA PRO A 141 20.74 -6.51 -13.27
C PRO A 141 21.47 -6.01 -12.02
N GLU A 142 22.12 -4.85 -12.10
CA GLU A 142 22.81 -4.25 -10.95
C GLU A 142 21.85 -3.88 -9.81
N THR A 143 20.69 -3.30 -10.15
CA THR A 143 19.66 -2.97 -9.15
C THR A 143 19.15 -4.23 -8.46
N LEU A 144 18.89 -5.29 -9.23
CA LEU A 144 18.42 -6.56 -8.70
C LEU A 144 19.45 -7.20 -7.75
N GLU A 145 20.73 -7.22 -8.11
CA GLU A 145 21.79 -7.75 -7.26
C GLU A 145 21.96 -6.93 -5.98
N LYS A 146 21.86 -5.60 -6.05
CA LYS A 146 21.86 -4.74 -4.84
C LYS A 146 20.68 -5.07 -3.92
N ALA A 147 19.48 -5.28 -4.47
CA ALA A 147 18.31 -5.65 -3.68
C ALA A 147 18.50 -7.01 -2.97
N LYS A 148 19.05 -8.01 -3.66
CA LYS A 148 19.36 -9.33 -3.08
C LYS A 148 20.46 -9.27 -2.02
N ALA A 149 21.50 -8.47 -2.25
CA ALA A 149 22.59 -8.28 -1.30
C ALA A 149 22.10 -7.61 -0.01
N GLU A 150 21.28 -6.55 -0.14
CA GLU A 150 20.67 -5.88 1.02
C GLU A 150 19.78 -6.83 1.81
N PHE A 151 18.95 -7.62 1.13
CA PHE A 151 18.10 -8.64 1.75
C PHE A 151 18.92 -9.69 2.53
N THR A 152 19.96 -10.25 1.91
CA THR A 152 20.85 -11.23 2.56
C THR A 152 21.52 -10.65 3.80
N LYS A 153 21.99 -9.40 3.71
CA LYS A 153 22.57 -8.67 4.84
C LYS A 153 21.56 -8.46 5.97
N ARG A 154 20.32 -8.06 5.65
CA ARG A 154 19.25 -7.84 6.64
C ARG A 154 18.84 -9.13 7.36
N LEU A 155 18.80 -10.27 6.65
CA LEU A 155 18.52 -11.56 7.28
C LEU A 155 19.62 -11.99 8.25
N GLY A 156 20.88 -11.63 8.00
CA GLY A 156 21.99 -11.99 8.87
C GLY A 156 22.13 -13.49 9.07
N GLY A 157 21.83 -14.29 8.04
CA GLY A 157 21.84 -15.76 8.07
C GLY A 157 20.61 -16.41 8.71
N LYS A 158 19.66 -15.62 9.27
CA LYS A 158 18.38 -16.14 9.76
C LYS A 158 17.51 -16.60 8.59
N ARG A 159 16.64 -17.56 8.84
CA ARG A 159 15.64 -18.06 7.90
C ARG A 159 14.26 -17.93 8.50
N TYR A 160 13.25 -17.86 7.65
CA TYR A 160 11.86 -17.95 8.08
C TYR A 160 11.65 -19.22 8.91
N VAL A 161 10.98 -19.06 10.05
CA VAL A 161 10.45 -20.16 10.85
C VAL A 161 8.98 -19.85 11.06
N SER A 162 8.10 -20.73 10.59
CA SER A 162 6.67 -20.52 10.77
C SER A 162 6.34 -20.46 12.26
N PRO A 163 5.52 -19.49 12.71
CA PRO A 163 5.02 -19.48 14.08
C PRO A 163 4.00 -20.59 14.33
N LEU A 164 3.48 -21.21 13.27
CA LEU A 164 2.54 -22.32 13.36
C LEU A 164 3.29 -23.63 13.64
N ALA A 165 2.70 -24.49 14.46
CA ALA A 165 3.23 -25.83 14.68
C ALA A 165 3.24 -26.62 13.36
N PRO A 166 4.27 -27.43 13.07
CA PRO A 166 4.36 -28.20 11.81
C PRO A 166 3.17 -29.13 11.54
N ASP A 167 2.50 -29.59 12.60
CA ASP A 167 1.35 -30.49 12.58
C ASP A 167 0.01 -29.78 12.80
N MET A 168 0.01 -28.44 12.84
CA MET A 168 -1.21 -27.66 13.00
C MET A 168 -2.16 -27.93 11.82
N LYS A 169 -3.26 -28.62 12.10
CA LYS A 169 -4.33 -28.80 11.13
C LYS A 169 -5.15 -27.53 11.04
N LEU A 170 -5.38 -27.06 9.82
CA LEU A 170 -6.34 -25.98 9.58
C LEU A 170 -7.69 -26.38 10.19
N PRO A 171 -8.43 -25.44 10.82
CA PRO A 171 -9.65 -25.74 11.54
C PRO A 171 -10.84 -25.94 10.58
N PHE A 172 -10.67 -26.77 9.53
CA PHE A 172 -11.71 -27.06 8.54
C PHE A 172 -12.98 -27.65 9.17
N HIS A 173 -12.86 -28.28 10.36
CA HIS A 173 -13.98 -28.74 11.16
C HIS A 173 -14.95 -27.63 11.59
N GLN A 174 -14.53 -26.36 11.59
CA GLN A 174 -15.39 -25.20 11.90
C GLN A 174 -16.29 -24.82 10.73
N PHE A 175 -16.01 -25.31 9.51
CA PHE A 175 -16.78 -25.03 8.30
C PHE A 175 -17.67 -26.20 7.86
N SER A 176 -17.46 -27.39 8.42
CA SER A 176 -18.39 -28.51 8.29
C SER A 176 -19.63 -28.26 9.15
N LYS A 177 -20.78 -28.03 8.51
CA LYS A 177 -22.10 -28.02 9.15
C LYS A 177 -22.57 -29.43 9.51
#